data_AF-A0A961XGK1-F1
#
_entry.id   AF-A0A961XGK1-F1
#
_cell.length_a   1.000
_cell.length_b   1.000
_cell.length_c   1.000
_cell.angle_alpha   90.00
_cell.angle_beta   90.00
_cell.angle_gamma   90.00
#
_symmetry.space_group_name_H-M   'P 1'
#
loop_
_entity.id
_entity.type
_entity.pdbx_description
1 polymer ?
#
loop_
_entity_poly.entity_id
_entity_poly.type
_entity_poly.pdbx_seq_one_letter_code
_entity_poly.pdbx_strand_id
1 'polypeptide(L)' 'MAANAEFVALETGRAGAEIPWKASETVYGSVIPQQPYQVGSSNCRRYVHTITQNGQSRSTAATACRNADGIWVPLS' A
#
# COMPACT_ATOMS: atom_id res chain seq x y z
N MET A 1 -7.70 0.08 12.41
CA MET A 1 -6.29 0.47 12.55
C MET A 1 -5.66 0.51 11.15
N ALA A 2 -4.93 1.58 10.81
CA ALA A 2 -4.36 1.81 9.48
C ALA A 2 -3.45 0.66 8.97
N ALA A 3 -2.82 -0.07 9.89
CA ALA A 3 -2.02 -1.26 9.59
C ALA A 3 -2.78 -2.33 8.78
N ASN A 4 -4.10 -2.47 8.93
CA ASN A 4 -4.88 -3.44 8.16
C ASN A 4 -5.05 -3.02 6.68
N ALA A 5 -5.14 -1.72 6.41
CA ALA A 5 -5.31 -1.22 5.05
C ALA A 5 -4.03 -1.38 4.23
N GLU A 6 -2.89 -1.07 4.84
CA GLU A 6 -1.57 -1.33 4.28
C GLU A 6 -1.38 -2.83 4.05
N PHE A 7 -1.75 -3.67 5.02
CA PHE A 7 -1.72 -5.12 4.90
C PHE A 7 -2.59 -5.66 3.74
N VAL A 8 -3.85 -5.24 3.64
CA VAL A 8 -4.77 -5.67 2.56
C VAL A 8 -4.28 -5.20 1.19
N ALA A 9 -3.80 -3.97 1.07
CA ALA A 9 -3.31 -3.44 -0.20
C ALA A 9 -2.07 -4.19 -0.71
N LEU A 10 -1.22 -4.64 0.21
CA LEU A 10 -0.05 -5.45 -0.09
C LEU A 10 -0.43 -6.91 -0.42
N GLU A 11 -1.40 -7.48 0.29
CA GLU A 11 -1.83 -8.86 0.10
C GLU A 11 -2.67 -9.07 -1.18
N THR A 12 -3.48 -8.07 -1.58
CA THR A 12 -4.48 -8.21 -2.66
C THR A 12 -4.27 -7.32 -3.88
N GLY A 13 -3.23 -6.46 -3.87
CA GLY A 13 -3.05 -5.42 -4.89
C GLY A 13 -3.01 -5.94 -6.33
N ARG A 14 -4.03 -5.68 -7.15
CA ARG A 14 -3.88 -5.68 -8.62
C ARG A 14 -3.29 -4.34 -9.06
N ALA A 15 -2.34 -4.33 -9.99
CA ALA A 15 -1.66 -3.09 -10.36
C ALA A 15 -2.69 -2.12 -10.97
N GLY A 16 -2.72 -0.88 -10.49
CA GLY A 16 -3.70 0.13 -10.88
C GLY A 16 -5.09 -0.04 -10.25
N ALA A 17 -5.34 -1.06 -9.42
CA ALA A 17 -6.58 -1.19 -8.69
C ALA A 17 -6.53 -0.34 -7.41
N GLU A 18 -7.33 0.72 -7.36
CA GLU A 18 -7.50 1.50 -6.14
C GLU A 18 -8.18 0.64 -5.06
N ILE A 19 -7.52 0.51 -3.92
CA ILE A 19 -8.03 -0.21 -2.75
C ILE A 19 -8.41 0.83 -1.71
N PRO A 20 -9.69 1.23 -1.63
CA PRO A 20 -10.15 2.14 -0.61
C PRO A 20 -10.20 1.43 0.73
N TRP A 21 -9.92 2.17 1.79
CA TRP A 21 -10.05 1.70 3.17
C TRP A 21 -10.59 2.81 4.05
N LYS A 22 -11.38 2.44 5.06
CA LYS A 22 -11.98 3.38 6.00
C LYS A 22 -11.75 2.85 7.40
N ALA A 23 -11.12 3.66 8.26
CA ALA A 23 -10.94 3.34 9.67
C ALA A 23 -12.01 4.02 10.54
N SER A 24 -12.46 5.22 10.18
CA SER A 24 -13.56 5.96 10.80
C SER A 24 -14.16 6.96 9.79
N GLU A 25 -15.18 7.72 10.19
CA GLU A 25 -15.70 8.81 9.34
C GLU A 25 -14.68 9.92 9.08
N THR A 26 -13.80 10.16 10.03
CA THR A 26 -12.76 11.18 9.94
C THR A 26 -11.44 10.64 9.42
N VAL A 27 -11.25 9.32 9.33
CA VAL A 27 -10.02 8.64 8.91
C VAL A 27 -10.34 7.61 7.82
N TYR A 28 -10.03 7.96 6.58
CA TYR A 28 -10.21 7.09 5.42
C TYR A 28 -9.08 7.31 4.42
N GLY A 29 -8.96 6.44 3.44
CA GLY A 29 -7.91 6.55 2.46
C GLY A 29 -8.07 5.58 1.31
N SER A 30 -7.09 5.59 0.42
CA SER A 30 -6.97 4.63 -0.65
C SER A 30 -5.51 4.29 -0.91
N VAL A 31 -5.27 3.07 -1.36
CA VAL A 31 -3.95 2.59 -1.76
C VAL A 31 -4.01 2.21 -3.23
N ILE A 32 -3.12 2.78 -4.04
CA ILE A 32 -3.00 2.47 -5.46
C ILE A 32 -1.64 1.80 -5.68
N PRO A 33 -1.60 0.46 -5.80
CA PRO A 33 -0.38 -0.26 -6.11
C PRO A 33 -0.01 -0.05 -7.58
N GLN A 34 1.28 0.17 -7.83
CA GLN A 34 1.87 0.34 -9.14
C GLN A 34 2.33 -1.01 -9.71
N GLN A 35 2.89 -0.99 -10.91
CA GLN A 35 3.41 -2.18 -11.58
C GLN A 35 4.61 -2.75 -10.80
N PRO A 36 4.68 -4.08 -10.58
CA PRO A 36 5.82 -4.70 -9.91
C PRO A 36 7.08 -4.59 -10.77
N TYR A 37 8.23 -4.48 -10.11
CA TYR A 37 9.55 -4.43 -10.73
C TYR A 37 10.55 -5.29 -9.94
N GLN A 38 11.48 -5.93 -10.65
CA GLN A 38 12.50 -6.75 -10.01
C GLN A 38 13.71 -5.89 -9.63
N VAL A 39 14.13 -6.01 -8.37
CA VAL A 39 15.38 -5.43 -7.87
C VAL A 39 16.26 -6.59 -7.42
N GLY A 40 17.24 -6.93 -8.26
CA GLY A 40 18.03 -8.15 -8.04
C GLY A 40 17.15 -9.40 -8.09
N SER A 41 17.16 -10.20 -7.02
CA SER A 41 16.35 -11.42 -6.86
C SER A 41 15.00 -11.20 -6.15
N SER A 42 14.69 -9.97 -5.74
CA SER A 42 13.46 -9.65 -5.01
C SER A 42 12.45 -8.93 -5.90
N ASN A 43 11.17 -9.24 -5.73
CA ASN A 43 10.09 -8.61 -6.49
C ASN A 43 9.54 -7.43 -5.69
N CYS A 44 9.92 -6.21 -6.06
CA CYS A 44 9.51 -4.99 -5.39
C CYS A 44 8.31 -4.36 -6.08
N ARG A 45 7.48 -3.68 -5.29
CA ARG A 45 6.30 -3.02 -5.79
C ARG A 45 6.08 -1.71 -5.06
N ARG A 46 5.98 -0.65 -5.85
CA ARG A 46 5.64 0.66 -5.36
C ARG A 46 4.13 0.79 -5.20
N TYR A 47 3.67 1.55 -4.22
CA TYR A 47 2.29 1.94 -4.08
C TYR A 47 2.21 3.38 -3.59
N VAL A 48 1.12 4.05 -3.94
CA VAL A 48 0.78 5.37 -3.41
C VAL A 48 -0.36 5.19 -2.43
N HIS A 49 -0.17 5.68 -1.22
CA HIS A 49 -1.15 5.61 -0.14
C HIS A 49 -1.62 7.02 0.19
N THR A 50 -2.89 7.27 -0.05
CA THR A 50 -3.55 8.52 0.30
C THR A 50 -4.35 8.30 1.58
N ILE A 51 -4.10 9.11 2.59
CA ILE A 51 -4.78 9.10 3.89
C ILE A 51 -5.44 10.45 4.10
N THR A 52 -6.75 10.47 4.29
CA THR A 52 -7.48 11.65 4.72
C THR A 52 -7.85 11.50 6.19
N GLN A 53 -7.30 12.39 7.02
CA GLN A 53 -7.57 12.47 8.45
C GLN A 53 -8.04 13.87 8.82
N ASN A 54 -9.21 13.98 9.45
CA ASN A 54 -9.78 15.27 9.91
C ASN A 54 -9.87 16.33 8.79
N GLY A 55 -10.20 15.90 7.58
CA GLY A 55 -10.27 16.78 6.39
C GLY A 55 -8.92 17.11 5.76
N GLN A 56 -7.80 16.64 6.30
CA GLN A 56 -6.48 16.77 5.69
C GLN A 56 -6.09 15.49 4.96
N SER A 57 -5.89 15.58 3.65
CA SER A 57 -5.37 14.48 2.83
C SER A 57 -3.84 14.53 2.74
N ARG A 58 -3.19 13.39 2.95
CA ARG A 58 -1.74 13.18 2.79
C ARG A 58 -1.51 11.97 1.90
N SER A 59 -0.72 12.14 0.86
CA SER A 59 -0.28 11.05 -0.01
C SER A 59 1.18 10.72 0.29
N THR A 60 1.47 9.44 0.49
CA THR A 60 2.82 8.92 0.65
C THR A 60 3.08 7.84 -0.40
N ALA A 61 4.28 7.83 -0.96
CA ALA A 61 4.70 6.76 -1.86
C ALA A 61 5.61 5.82 -1.08
N ALA A 62 5.21 4.56 -0.96
CA ALA A 62 5.97 3.54 -0.28
C ALA A 62 6.27 2.38 -1.23
N THR A 63 7.25 1.57 -0.87
CA THR A 63 7.66 0.40 -1.64
C THR A 63 7.63 -0.81 -0.72
N ALA A 64 6.98 -1.88 -1.16
CA ALA A 64 7.07 -3.16 -0.48
C ALA A 64 7.81 -4.14 -1.39
N CYS A 65 8.76 -4.88 -0.82
CA CYS A 65 9.47 -5.93 -1.54
C CYS A 65 8.99 -7.29 -1.04
N ARG A 66 8.60 -8.14 -1.98
CA ARG A 66 8.27 -9.53 -1.74
C ARG A 66 9.56 -10.35 -1.83
N ASN A 67 9.93 -10.97 -0.73
CA ASN A 67 11.04 -11.93 -0.70
C ASN A 67 10.58 -13.28 -1.27
N ALA A 68 11.54 -14.15 -1.62
CA ALA A 68 11.27 -15.50 -2.14
C ALA A 68 10.39 -16.35 -1.20
N ASP A 69 10.40 -16.03 0.10
CA ASP A 69 9.57 -16.65 1.14
C ASP A 69 8.08 -16.24 1.08
N GLY A 70 7.71 -15.39 0.11
CA GLY A 70 6.33 -14.98 -0.14
C GLY A 70 5.81 -13.84 0.73
N ILE A 71 6.58 -13.42 1.74
CA ILE A 71 6.26 -12.33 2.67
C ILE A 71 6.55 -10.97 2.02
N TRP A 72 5.57 -10.07 2.08
CA TRP A 72 5.75 -8.66 1.74
C TRP A 72 6.33 -7.92 2.94
N VAL A 73 7.53 -7.36 2.79
CA VAL A 73 8.13 -6.47 3.78
C VAL A 73 7.89 -5.03 3.34
N PRO A 74 7.08 -4.24 4.07
CA PRO A 74 6.96 -2.82 3.81
C PRO A 74 8.27 -2.14 4.19
N LEU A 75 8.88 -1.42 3.24
CA LEU A 75 9.99 -0.53 3.52
C LEU A 75 9.39 0.85 3.78
N SER A 76 9.25 1.19 5.07
CA SER A 76 8.81 2.49 5.57
C SER A 76 9.92 3.53 5.52
#